data_AF-A0A895XSW6-F1
#
_entry.id   AF-A0A895XSW6-F1
#
_cell.length_a   1.000
_cell.length_b   1.000
_cell.length_c   1.000
_cell.angle_alpha   90.00
_cell.angle_beta   90.00
_cell.angle_gamma   90.00
#
_symmetry.space_group_name_H-M   'P 1'
#
loop_
_entity.id
_entity.type
_entity.pdbx_description
1 polymer ?
#
loop_
_entity_poly.entity_id
_entity_poly.type
_entity_poly.pdbx_seq_one_letter_code
_entity_poly.pdbx_strand_id
1 'polypeptide(L)'
;MKLTEENSDHRPGVRSAPHFNHSPKAEEISPRDRLTQVFGWIGVAGMVAVAMAYKGTLGLDIMFVVMAIVGVFSSSVDVLAFKPDWPYLLVRVAAMAGAVGLAIGLIRRGRRLRASCVRCGRTAAQRRDHLALGKLLAWFSLLPTGAYAALKTHWALGGTFALSDPSIFDGVTFWSPGFGDTVVMSALGSVMIMAMAYRWPRLPRLMLILPASAGIAMLVPLGIIGSGFAALQAIRGTVIDEALAWWLGLAVYPPFLVWGLCLLAVTVIFARATSQPCSSCGQG
;
A
#
# COMPACT_ATOMS: atom_id res chain seq x y z
N MET A 1 -49.07 -2.96 -54.36
CA MET A 1 -50.08 -2.12 -53.70
C MET A 1 -50.26 -2.62 -52.27
N LYS A 2 -49.58 -1.97 -51.31
CA LYS A 2 -49.94 -1.75 -49.89
C LYS A 2 -48.65 -1.35 -49.15
N LEU A 3 -48.46 -0.03 -49.14
CA LEU A 3 -47.62 0.71 -48.20
C LEU A 3 -48.41 0.79 -46.89
N THR A 4 -47.79 0.45 -45.76
CA THR A 4 -48.26 0.79 -44.41
C THR A 4 -47.03 0.89 -43.51
N GLU A 5 -46.64 2.12 -43.17
CA GLU A 5 -46.86 2.77 -41.85
C GLU A 5 -45.71 2.43 -40.90
N GLU A 6 -44.68 3.28 -40.84
CA GLU A 6 -44.60 4.44 -39.92
C GLU A 6 -44.49 3.95 -38.47
N ASN A 7 -43.26 3.64 -38.05
CA ASN A 7 -42.95 3.42 -36.64
C ASN A 7 -42.10 4.60 -36.16
N SER A 8 -42.76 5.45 -35.37
CA SER A 8 -42.29 6.70 -34.83
C SER A 8 -40.97 6.56 -34.09
N ASP A 9 -39.97 7.30 -34.57
CA ASP A 9 -38.64 7.49 -34.00
C ASP A 9 -38.76 8.22 -32.64
N HIS A 10 -39.08 7.46 -31.59
CA HIS A 10 -39.18 7.96 -30.22
C HIS A 10 -37.78 8.19 -29.66
N ARG A 11 -37.13 9.26 -30.11
CA ARG A 11 -35.85 9.71 -29.57
C ARG A 11 -36.08 10.09 -28.11
N PRO A 12 -35.49 9.37 -27.13
CA PRO A 12 -35.59 9.74 -25.73
C PRO A 12 -35.04 11.16 -25.60
N GLY A 13 -35.90 12.08 -25.15
CA GLY A 13 -35.58 13.49 -25.01
C GLY A 13 -34.23 13.65 -24.32
N VAL A 14 -33.27 14.18 -25.06
CA VAL A 14 -31.99 14.63 -24.53
C VAL A 14 -32.33 15.71 -23.52
N ARG A 15 -32.47 15.32 -22.24
CA ARG A 15 -32.59 16.27 -21.13
C ARG A 15 -31.33 17.11 -21.18
N SER A 16 -31.48 18.32 -21.67
CA SER A 16 -30.46 19.37 -21.63
C SER A 16 -29.91 19.39 -20.22
N ALA A 17 -28.63 19.02 -20.10
CA ALA A 17 -27.93 19.05 -18.83
C ALA A 17 -28.07 20.48 -18.26
N PRO A 18 -28.55 20.65 -17.03
CA PRO A 18 -28.68 21.98 -16.44
C PRO A 18 -27.33 22.69 -16.52
N HIS A 19 -27.31 23.81 -17.26
CA HIS A 19 -26.17 24.71 -17.32
C HIS A 19 -25.97 25.31 -15.92
N PHE A 20 -25.14 24.66 -15.10
CA PHE A 20 -24.66 25.22 -13.84
C PHE A 20 -23.66 26.33 -14.16
N ASN A 21 -24.17 27.53 -14.43
CA ASN A 21 -23.37 28.74 -14.58
C ASN A 21 -23.03 29.30 -13.19
N HIS A 22 -22.25 28.53 -12.41
CA HIS A 22 -21.68 29.01 -11.16
C HIS A 22 -20.26 29.52 -11.44
N SER A 23 -20.15 30.83 -11.68
CA SER A 23 -18.86 31.51 -11.50
C SER A 23 -18.33 31.16 -10.11
N PRO A 24 -17.09 30.64 -9.99
CA PRO A 24 -16.52 30.29 -8.70
C PRO A 24 -16.33 31.58 -7.91
N LYS A 25 -17.30 31.91 -7.04
CA LYS A 25 -17.06 32.88 -5.96
C LYS A 25 -15.82 32.39 -5.21
N ALA A 26 -14.87 33.29 -4.97
CA ALA A 26 -13.63 32.99 -4.24
C ALA A 26 -13.99 32.16 -2.99
N GLU A 27 -13.72 30.86 -3.07
CA GLU A 27 -14.25 29.90 -2.11
C GLU A 27 -13.44 30.09 -0.83
N GLU A 28 -14.04 30.79 0.13
CA GLU A 28 -13.43 31.07 1.42
C GLU A 28 -13.06 29.73 2.07
N ILE A 29 -11.76 29.45 2.20
CA ILE A 29 -11.27 28.16 2.71
C ILE A 29 -11.86 27.95 4.10
N SER A 30 -12.75 26.96 4.21
CA SER A 30 -13.41 26.61 5.46
C SER A 30 -12.39 26.50 6.60
N PRO A 31 -12.67 27.07 7.79
CA PRO A 31 -11.78 26.97 8.96
C PRO A 31 -11.35 25.52 9.29
N ARG A 32 -12.23 24.54 9.00
CA ARG A 32 -11.95 23.11 9.17
C ARG A 32 -10.86 22.60 8.23
N ASP A 33 -10.83 23.08 6.99
CA ASP A 33 -9.83 22.67 6.00
C ASP A 33 -8.45 23.25 6.33
N ARG A 34 -8.40 24.46 6.92
CA ARG A 34 -7.15 25.04 7.43
C ARG A 34 -6.60 24.25 8.62
N LEU A 35 -7.44 23.94 9.61
CA LEU A 35 -7.03 23.11 10.76
C LEU A 35 -6.47 21.76 10.31
N THR A 36 -7.14 21.09 9.37
CA THR A 36 -6.68 19.80 8.84
C THR A 36 -5.30 19.91 8.16
N GLN A 37 -5.05 21.00 7.41
CA GLN A 37 -3.75 21.25 6.79
C GLN A 37 -2.67 21.54 7.82
N VAL A 38 -2.95 22.38 8.82
CA VAL A 38 -1.99 22.72 9.88
C VAL A 38 -1.61 21.47 10.68
N PHE A 39 -2.59 20.72 11.20
CA PHE A 39 -2.31 19.46 11.91
C PHE A 39 -1.61 18.43 11.03
N GLY A 40 -1.96 18.38 9.76
CA GLY A 40 -1.33 17.51 8.79
C GLY A 40 0.15 17.82 8.57
N TRP A 41 0.50 19.10 8.40
CA TRP A 41 1.88 19.54 8.26
C TRP A 41 2.69 19.36 9.55
N ILE A 42 2.07 19.58 10.72
CA ILE A 42 2.68 19.27 12.02
C ILE A 42 2.97 17.76 12.11
N GLY A 43 2.05 16.90 11.66
CA GLY A 43 2.26 15.44 11.62
C GLY A 43 3.39 15.03 10.68
N VAL A 44 3.49 15.63 9.49
CA VAL A 44 4.60 15.39 8.55
C VAL A 44 5.93 15.86 9.15
N ALA A 45 5.98 17.06 9.72
CA ALA A 45 7.17 17.58 10.39
C ALA A 45 7.58 16.69 11.57
N GLY A 46 6.61 16.20 12.35
CA GLY A 46 6.82 15.22 13.40
C GLY A 46 7.40 13.91 12.87
N MET A 47 6.87 13.35 11.76
CA MET A 47 7.45 12.17 11.13
C MET A 47 8.88 12.39 10.65
N VAL A 48 9.17 13.55 10.06
CA VAL A 48 10.53 13.90 9.61
C VAL A 48 11.48 14.02 10.80
N ALA A 49 11.07 14.70 11.87
CA ALA A 49 11.87 14.84 13.08
C ALA A 49 12.13 13.48 13.76
N VAL A 50 11.12 12.63 13.87
CA VAL A 50 11.21 11.25 14.35
C VAL A 50 12.17 10.43 13.48
N ALA A 51 12.02 10.49 12.16
CA ALA A 51 12.87 9.79 11.21
C ALA A 51 14.34 10.26 11.27
N MET A 52 14.59 11.54 11.54
CA MET A 52 15.94 12.08 11.70
C MET A 52 16.56 11.79 13.07
N ALA A 53 15.74 11.70 14.12
CA ALA A 53 16.23 11.52 15.49
C ALA A 53 16.55 10.07 15.86
N TYR A 54 16.11 9.07 15.08
CA TYR A 54 16.17 7.67 15.49
C TYR A 54 16.83 6.76 14.46
N LYS A 55 17.71 5.88 14.93
CA LYS A 55 18.42 4.90 14.10
C LYS A 55 17.55 3.74 13.60
N GLY A 56 16.34 3.55 14.17
CA GLY A 56 15.39 2.48 13.80
C GLY A 56 14.23 2.96 12.90
N THR A 57 13.81 2.13 11.95
CA THR A 57 12.77 2.49 10.95
C THR A 57 11.35 2.21 11.44
N LEU A 58 10.34 2.84 10.82
CA LEU A 58 8.91 2.56 11.06
C LEU A 58 8.51 1.13 10.65
N GLY A 59 9.23 0.55 9.68
CA GLY A 59 9.08 -0.86 9.29
C GLY A 59 9.52 -1.82 10.40
N LEU A 60 10.59 -1.49 11.14
CA LEU A 60 11.02 -2.28 12.30
C LEU A 60 9.97 -2.30 13.39
N ASP A 61 9.31 -1.17 13.70
CA ASP A 61 8.23 -1.16 14.70
C ASP A 61 7.01 -1.97 14.29
N ILE A 62 6.60 -1.90 13.02
CA ILE A 62 5.50 -2.73 12.51
C ILE A 62 5.87 -4.20 12.61
N MET A 63 7.09 -4.55 12.19
CA MET A 63 7.63 -5.90 12.35
C MET A 63 7.65 -6.31 13.83
N PHE A 64 8.07 -5.43 14.74
CA PHE A 64 8.08 -5.70 16.18
C PHE A 64 6.69 -5.88 16.75
N VAL A 65 5.70 -5.09 16.34
CA VAL A 65 4.30 -5.28 16.75
C VAL A 65 3.76 -6.62 16.22
N VAL A 66 4.04 -6.96 14.96
CA VAL A 66 3.64 -8.24 14.37
C VAL A 66 4.31 -9.41 15.10
N MET A 67 5.63 -9.33 15.33
CA MET A 67 6.38 -10.36 16.06
C MET A 67 5.94 -10.45 17.52
N ALA A 68 5.59 -9.34 18.17
CA ALA A 68 5.03 -9.35 19.53
C ALA A 68 3.66 -10.03 19.56
N ILE A 69 2.78 -9.76 18.59
CA ILE A 69 1.48 -10.46 18.47
C ILE A 69 1.70 -11.94 18.21
N VAL A 70 2.58 -12.33 17.28
CA VAL A 70 2.93 -13.73 17.01
C VAL A 70 3.55 -14.40 18.25
N GLY A 71 4.38 -13.68 19.00
CA GLY A 71 5.00 -14.12 20.26
C GLY A 71 3.98 -14.35 21.38
N VAL A 72 2.83 -13.65 21.38
CA VAL A 72 1.73 -13.92 22.31
C VAL A 72 1.07 -15.27 22.01
N PHE A 73 1.03 -15.68 20.73
CA PHE A 73 0.39 -16.94 20.30
C PHE A 73 1.35 -18.12 20.17
N SER A 74 2.66 -17.86 20.08
CA SER A 74 3.69 -18.90 20.07
C SER A 74 4.28 -19.01 21.47
N SER A 75 4.17 -20.18 22.09
CA SER A 75 4.70 -20.45 23.44
C SER A 75 6.22 -20.34 23.57
N SER A 76 6.91 -19.86 22.55
CA SER A 76 8.34 -19.57 22.47
C SER A 76 8.61 -18.11 22.89
N VAL A 77 8.47 -17.83 24.19
CA VAL A 77 8.41 -16.45 24.73
C VAL A 77 9.80 -15.82 24.97
N ASP A 78 10.91 -16.51 24.70
CA ASP A 78 12.26 -16.01 25.04
C ASP A 78 13.06 -15.45 23.86
N VAL A 79 12.55 -15.47 22.62
CA VAL A 79 13.41 -15.22 21.45
C VAL A 79 13.72 -13.73 21.23
N LEU A 80 12.94 -12.80 21.79
CA LEU A 80 13.23 -11.37 21.71
C LEU A 80 12.76 -10.64 22.98
N ALA A 81 13.64 -10.51 23.98
CA ALA A 81 13.45 -9.63 25.14
C ALA A 81 13.55 -8.15 24.72
N PHE A 82 12.66 -7.69 23.84
CA PHE A 82 12.61 -6.30 23.40
C PHE A 82 11.55 -5.55 24.20
N LYS A 83 11.97 -4.50 24.91
CA LYS A 83 11.08 -3.61 25.66
C LYS A 83 10.52 -2.56 24.69
N PRO A 84 9.21 -2.58 24.36
CA PRO A 84 8.63 -1.60 23.44
C PRO A 84 8.79 -0.19 24.01
N ASP A 85 9.32 0.74 23.20
CA ASP A 85 9.34 2.16 23.53
C ASP A 85 7.94 2.76 23.27
N TRP A 86 7.05 2.56 24.24
CA TRP A 86 5.65 2.98 24.14
C TRP A 86 5.45 4.47 23.83
N PRO A 87 6.16 5.42 24.49
CA PRO A 87 6.09 6.82 24.11
C PRO A 87 6.41 7.05 22.64
N TYR A 88 7.44 6.39 22.13
CA TYR A 88 7.86 6.57 20.75
C TYR A 88 6.88 5.95 19.75
N LEU A 89 6.36 4.77 20.07
CA LEU A 89 5.28 4.15 19.30
C LEU A 89 4.06 5.07 19.22
N LEU A 90 3.66 5.68 20.33
CA LEU A 90 2.54 6.63 20.36
C LEU A 90 2.81 7.86 19.48
N VAL A 91 4.01 8.44 19.54
CA VAL A 91 4.41 9.55 18.68
C VAL A 91 4.34 9.15 17.20
N ARG A 92 4.79 7.94 16.83
CA ARG A 92 4.72 7.42 15.46
C ARG A 92 3.27 7.21 15.01
N VAL A 93 2.42 6.64 15.86
CA VAL A 93 0.99 6.46 15.57
C VAL A 93 0.31 7.83 15.37
N ALA A 94 0.59 8.80 16.24
CA ALA A 94 0.05 10.15 16.12
C ALA A 94 0.53 10.85 14.83
N ALA A 95 1.82 10.74 14.51
CA ALA A 95 2.39 11.32 13.31
C ALA A 95 1.82 10.67 12.03
N MET A 96 1.64 9.34 12.03
CA MET A 96 0.96 8.60 10.96
C MET A 96 -0.50 9.04 10.82
N ALA A 97 -1.24 9.17 11.92
CA ALA A 97 -2.62 9.66 11.90
C ALA A 97 -2.71 11.08 11.32
N GLY A 98 -1.78 11.97 11.70
CA GLY A 98 -1.64 13.31 11.14
C GLY A 98 -1.37 13.31 9.64
N ALA A 99 -0.44 12.48 9.18
CA ALA A 99 -0.10 12.34 7.76
C ALA A 99 -1.27 11.78 6.93
N VAL A 100 -1.98 10.77 7.45
CA VAL A 100 -3.20 10.23 6.84
C VAL A 100 -4.29 11.31 6.78
N GLY A 101 -4.46 12.08 7.86
CA GLY A 101 -5.38 13.22 7.89
C GLY A 101 -5.06 14.26 6.81
N LEU A 102 -3.78 14.64 6.68
CA LEU A 102 -3.31 15.54 5.62
C LEU A 102 -3.62 14.99 4.23
N ALA A 103 -3.27 13.74 3.98
CA ALA A 103 -3.48 13.08 2.70
C ALA A 103 -4.98 13.05 2.34
N ILE A 104 -5.86 12.71 3.29
CA ILE A 104 -7.31 12.75 3.11
C ILE A 104 -7.78 14.18 2.80
N GLY A 105 -7.26 15.17 3.53
CA GLY A 105 -7.57 16.58 3.31
C GLY A 105 -7.19 17.05 1.89
N LEU A 106 -5.97 16.74 1.46
CA LEU A 106 -5.46 17.06 0.11
C LEU A 106 -6.28 16.35 -0.97
N ILE A 107 -6.64 15.08 -0.77
CA ILE A 107 -7.49 14.33 -1.69
C ILE A 107 -8.87 14.98 -1.79
N ARG A 108 -9.50 15.36 -0.67
CA ARG A 108 -10.81 16.04 -0.66
C ARG A 108 -10.75 17.39 -1.35
N ARG A 109 -9.71 18.19 -1.09
CA ARG A 109 -9.48 19.46 -1.77
C ARG A 109 -9.30 19.28 -3.28
N GLY A 110 -8.46 18.34 -3.69
CA GLY A 110 -8.24 18.01 -5.09
C GLY A 110 -9.48 17.43 -5.78
N ARG A 111 -10.43 16.86 -5.03
CA ARG A 111 -11.73 16.43 -5.57
C ARG A 111 -12.66 17.61 -5.83
N ARG A 112 -12.72 18.59 -4.91
CA ARG A 112 -13.49 19.84 -5.09
C ARG A 112 -13.00 20.62 -6.30
N LEU A 113 -11.67 20.80 -6.43
CA LEU A 113 -11.05 21.49 -7.56
C LEU A 113 -11.34 20.83 -8.91
N ARG A 114 -11.63 19.52 -8.95
CA ARG A 114 -11.97 18.77 -10.17
C ARG A 114 -13.48 18.62 -10.40
N ALA A 115 -14.31 19.35 -9.66
CA ALA A 115 -15.77 19.20 -9.68
C ALA A 115 -16.25 17.74 -9.53
N SER A 116 -15.49 16.93 -8.79
CA SER A 116 -15.83 15.54 -8.49
C SER A 116 -16.53 15.45 -7.14
N CYS A 117 -17.30 14.38 -6.91
CA CYS A 117 -17.96 14.20 -5.62
C CYS A 117 -16.93 14.19 -4.48
N VAL A 118 -17.11 15.04 -3.46
CA VAL A 118 -16.16 15.15 -2.33
C VAL A 118 -16.00 13.81 -1.59
N ARG A 119 -17.08 13.03 -1.49
CA ARG A 119 -17.13 11.75 -0.76
C ARG A 119 -16.51 10.59 -1.54
N CYS A 120 -16.94 10.35 -2.78
CA CYS A 120 -16.45 9.21 -3.58
C CYS A 120 -15.37 9.57 -4.62
N GLY A 121 -15.19 10.85 -4.95
CA GLY A 121 -14.22 11.33 -5.94
C GLY A 121 -14.59 11.05 -7.40
N ARG A 122 -15.80 10.55 -7.67
CA ARG A 122 -16.25 10.24 -9.03
C ARG A 122 -16.75 11.51 -9.75
N THR A 123 -16.46 11.60 -11.04
CA THR A 123 -17.09 12.52 -11.99
C THR A 123 -18.05 11.71 -12.86
N ALA A 124 -19.10 12.34 -13.41
CA ALA A 124 -20.11 11.68 -14.23
C ALA A 124 -19.52 10.99 -15.48
N ALA A 125 -18.34 11.41 -15.94
CA ALA A 125 -17.71 10.93 -17.17
C ALA A 125 -16.77 9.72 -17.00
N GLN A 126 -16.39 9.31 -15.78
CA GLN A 126 -15.20 8.50 -15.59
C GLN A 126 -15.49 7.06 -15.14
N ARG A 127 -15.86 6.20 -16.10
CA ARG A 127 -15.91 4.73 -15.93
C ARG A 127 -14.93 4.04 -16.89
N ARG A 128 -13.65 4.46 -16.89
CA ARG A 128 -12.61 3.66 -17.56
C ARG A 128 -12.30 2.45 -16.68
N ASP A 129 -12.61 1.26 -17.17
CA ASP A 129 -12.19 0.03 -16.51
C ASP A 129 -10.68 -0.16 -16.72
N HIS A 130 -9.90 -0.03 -15.64
CA HIS A 130 -8.45 -0.24 -15.64
C HIS A 130 -8.08 -1.72 -15.41
N LEU A 131 -8.97 -2.65 -15.73
CA LEU A 131 -8.79 -4.09 -15.49
C LEU A 131 -7.51 -4.65 -16.15
N ALA A 132 -7.24 -4.29 -17.40
CA ALA A 132 -6.04 -4.75 -18.12
C ALA A 132 -4.75 -4.29 -17.42
N LEU A 133 -4.70 -3.02 -16.99
CA LEU A 133 -3.60 -2.49 -16.21
C LEU A 133 -3.47 -3.19 -14.85
N GLY A 134 -4.59 -3.45 -14.16
CA GLY A 134 -4.60 -4.20 -12.90
C GLY A 134 -4.01 -5.60 -13.03
N LYS A 135 -4.35 -6.32 -14.11
CA LYS A 135 -3.77 -7.63 -14.42
C LYS A 135 -2.27 -7.55 -14.72
N LEU A 136 -1.85 -6.57 -15.53
CA LEU A 136 -0.43 -6.36 -15.82
C LEU A 136 0.39 -6.09 -14.55
N LEU A 137 -0.11 -5.20 -13.68
CA LEU A 137 0.54 -4.88 -12.41
C LEU A 137 0.56 -6.06 -11.44
N ALA A 138 -0.49 -6.89 -11.43
CA ALA A 138 -0.50 -8.12 -10.63
C ALA A 138 0.61 -9.07 -11.10
N TRP A 139 0.75 -9.33 -12.39
CA TRP A 139 1.84 -10.14 -12.94
C TRP A 139 3.21 -9.55 -12.65
N PHE A 140 3.37 -8.23 -12.82
CA PHE A 140 4.63 -7.56 -12.54
C PHE A 140 5.03 -7.67 -11.06
N SER A 141 4.06 -7.73 -10.14
CA SER A 141 4.31 -7.94 -8.72
C SER A 141 4.77 -9.36 -8.35
N LEU A 142 4.46 -10.37 -9.17
CA LEU A 142 4.81 -11.76 -8.87
C LEU A 142 6.31 -12.00 -8.97
N LEU A 143 7.00 -11.31 -9.88
CA LEU A 143 8.44 -11.43 -10.05
C LEU A 143 9.23 -11.07 -8.78
N PRO A 144 9.11 -9.84 -8.22
CA PRO A 144 9.84 -9.48 -7.01
C PRO A 144 9.42 -10.31 -5.79
N THR A 145 8.12 -10.61 -5.67
CA THR A 145 7.60 -11.42 -4.56
C THR A 145 8.12 -12.85 -4.60
N GLY A 146 8.08 -13.48 -5.78
CA GLY A 146 8.54 -14.84 -6.00
C GLY A 146 10.05 -14.97 -5.83
N ALA A 147 10.83 -14.01 -6.33
CA ALA A 147 12.28 -14.00 -6.16
C ALA A 147 12.68 -13.95 -4.67
N TYR A 148 12.02 -13.10 -3.88
CA TYR A 148 12.30 -13.01 -2.45
C TYR A 148 11.84 -14.25 -1.67
N ALA A 149 10.66 -14.80 -1.99
CA ALA A 149 10.19 -16.05 -1.39
C ALA A 149 11.13 -17.23 -1.71
N ALA A 150 11.63 -17.31 -2.95
CA ALA A 150 12.63 -18.31 -3.34
C ALA A 150 13.94 -18.14 -2.57
N LEU A 151 14.42 -16.91 -2.41
CA LEU A 151 15.62 -16.62 -1.63
C LEU A 151 15.45 -17.04 -0.15
N LYS A 152 14.33 -16.70 0.47
CA LYS A 152 14.02 -17.10 1.85
C LYS A 152 13.87 -18.61 2.01
N THR A 153 13.25 -19.28 1.03
CA THR A 153 13.17 -20.74 0.99
C THR A 153 14.56 -21.36 0.85
N HIS A 154 15.43 -20.80 0.01
CA HIS A 154 16.80 -21.27 -0.17
C HIS A 154 17.58 -21.20 1.15
N TRP A 155 17.55 -20.05 1.84
CA TRP A 155 18.21 -19.92 3.15
C TRP A 155 17.62 -20.86 4.21
N ALA A 156 16.29 -21.02 4.24
CA ALA A 156 15.61 -21.93 5.16
C ALA A 156 15.98 -23.41 4.96
N LEU A 157 16.46 -23.77 3.77
CA LEU A 157 16.90 -25.12 3.41
C LEU A 157 18.43 -25.28 3.52
N GLY A 158 19.13 -24.34 4.16
CA GLY A 158 20.58 -24.37 4.36
C GLY A 158 21.39 -23.82 3.18
N GLY A 159 20.73 -23.18 2.23
CA GLY A 159 21.39 -22.54 1.10
C GLY A 159 22.14 -21.26 1.50
N THR A 160 23.30 -21.02 0.89
CA THR A 160 24.20 -19.92 1.26
C THR A 160 24.27 -18.79 0.22
N PHE A 161 23.33 -18.76 -0.72
CA PHE A 161 23.34 -17.77 -1.80
C PHE A 161 23.18 -16.36 -1.22
N ALA A 162 24.01 -15.42 -1.66
CA ALA A 162 24.04 -14.04 -1.16
C ALA A 162 24.47 -13.87 0.31
N LEU A 163 25.10 -14.90 0.91
CA LEU A 163 25.79 -14.80 2.19
C LEU A 163 27.29 -14.66 1.94
N SER A 164 27.91 -13.73 2.65
CA SER A 164 29.36 -13.57 2.73
C SER A 164 29.95 -14.43 3.84
N ASP A 165 29.20 -14.61 4.94
CA ASP A 165 29.50 -15.55 6.02
C ASP A 165 28.33 -16.55 6.15
N PRO A 166 28.51 -17.82 5.74
CA PRO A 166 27.47 -18.85 5.85
C PRO A 166 27.01 -19.14 7.28
N SER A 167 27.89 -18.93 8.28
CA SER A 167 27.65 -19.35 9.66
C SER A 167 26.52 -18.58 10.35
N ILE A 168 26.16 -17.39 9.82
CA ILE A 168 25.08 -16.58 10.39
C ILE A 168 23.71 -17.26 10.33
N PHE A 169 23.54 -18.23 9.43
CA PHE A 169 22.33 -19.02 9.30
C PHE A 169 22.49 -20.47 9.78
N ASP A 170 23.53 -20.75 10.57
CA ASP A 170 23.66 -22.04 11.24
C ASP A 170 22.47 -22.25 12.20
N GLY A 171 21.76 -23.36 12.01
CA GLY A 171 20.56 -23.68 12.79
C GLY A 171 19.29 -22.93 12.37
N VAL A 172 19.34 -22.10 11.32
CA VAL A 172 18.13 -21.58 10.68
C VAL A 172 17.38 -22.72 10.02
N THR A 173 16.07 -22.76 10.25
CA THR A 173 15.16 -23.71 9.63
C THR A 173 14.02 -22.98 8.95
N PHE A 174 13.20 -23.70 8.20
CA PHE A 174 11.96 -23.16 7.64
C PHE A 174 11.02 -22.57 8.71
N TRP A 175 11.06 -23.08 9.94
CA TRP A 175 10.22 -22.61 11.04
C TRP A 175 10.82 -21.45 11.83
N SER A 176 12.06 -21.06 11.53
CA SER A 176 12.67 -19.88 12.11
C SER A 176 11.89 -18.62 11.70
N PRO A 177 11.64 -17.67 12.63
CA PRO A 177 10.94 -16.42 12.30
C PRO A 177 11.63 -15.65 11.17
N GLY A 178 10.85 -15.12 10.23
CA GLY A 178 11.37 -14.40 9.06
C GLY A 178 11.83 -15.28 7.90
N PHE A 179 11.54 -16.59 7.93
CA PHE A 179 11.80 -17.53 6.84
C PHE A 179 10.50 -18.12 6.27
N GLY A 180 10.00 -19.23 6.81
CA GLY A 180 8.82 -19.90 6.25
C GLY A 180 7.54 -19.05 6.35
N ASP A 181 7.38 -18.29 7.43
CA ASP A 181 6.32 -17.29 7.58
C ASP A 181 6.33 -16.26 6.44
N THR A 182 7.51 -15.80 6.04
CA THR A 182 7.71 -14.85 4.95
C THR A 182 7.33 -15.47 3.60
N VAL A 183 7.72 -16.72 3.36
CA VAL A 183 7.34 -17.47 2.14
C VAL A 183 5.82 -17.61 2.05
N VAL A 184 5.16 -17.98 3.16
CA VAL A 184 3.70 -18.12 3.23
C VAL A 184 3.01 -16.77 3.02
N MET A 185 3.48 -15.71 3.68
CA MET A 185 2.95 -14.36 3.51
C MET A 185 3.11 -13.85 2.07
N SER A 186 4.25 -14.12 1.44
CA SER A 186 4.48 -13.82 0.02
C SER A 186 3.49 -14.54 -0.87
N ALA A 187 3.27 -15.85 -0.66
CA ALA A 187 2.30 -16.62 -1.42
C ALA A 187 0.87 -16.09 -1.24
N LEU A 188 0.45 -15.81 0.00
CA LEU A 188 -0.86 -15.22 0.29
C LEU A 188 -1.03 -13.83 -0.34
N GLY A 189 0.02 -13.00 -0.29
CA GLY A 189 0.05 -11.69 -0.93
C GLY A 189 -0.11 -11.78 -2.46
N SER A 190 0.58 -12.74 -3.09
CA SER A 190 0.45 -13.05 -4.52
C SER A 190 -0.94 -13.55 -4.89
N VAL A 191 -1.52 -14.46 -4.11
CA VAL A 191 -2.90 -14.93 -4.32
C VAL A 191 -3.89 -13.77 -4.19
N MET A 192 -3.73 -12.93 -3.17
CA MET A 192 -4.60 -11.79 -2.92
C MET A 192 -4.55 -10.75 -4.04
N ILE A 193 -3.36 -10.39 -4.53
CA ILE A 193 -3.25 -9.42 -5.63
C ILE A 193 -3.87 -9.98 -6.93
N MET A 194 -3.70 -11.27 -7.19
CA MET A 194 -4.34 -11.95 -8.32
C MET A 194 -5.86 -12.01 -8.15
N ALA A 195 -6.36 -12.33 -6.96
CA ALA A 195 -7.79 -12.35 -6.65
C ALA A 195 -8.44 -10.97 -6.90
N MET A 196 -7.77 -9.90 -6.51
CA MET A 196 -8.21 -8.53 -6.78
C MET A 196 -8.17 -8.18 -8.28
N ALA A 197 -7.08 -8.52 -8.98
CA ALA A 197 -6.91 -8.21 -10.39
C ALA A 197 -7.85 -8.99 -11.33
N TYR A 198 -8.17 -10.24 -10.96
CA TYR A 198 -9.09 -11.11 -11.71
C TYR A 198 -10.53 -11.08 -11.18
N ARG A 199 -10.79 -10.33 -10.10
CA ARG A 199 -12.12 -10.19 -9.47
C ARG A 199 -12.74 -11.55 -9.14
N TRP A 200 -12.00 -12.42 -8.46
CA TRP A 200 -12.51 -13.75 -8.10
C TRP A 200 -13.86 -13.64 -7.37
N PRO A 201 -14.89 -14.38 -7.85
CA PRO A 201 -16.20 -14.30 -7.25
C PRO A 201 -16.16 -14.85 -5.83
N ARG A 202 -17.06 -14.37 -4.96
CA ARG A 202 -17.27 -14.83 -3.56
C ARG A 202 -16.31 -14.31 -2.50
N LEU A 203 -15.28 -13.53 -2.84
CA LEU A 203 -14.41 -12.94 -1.82
C LEU A 203 -14.96 -11.58 -1.31
N PRO A 204 -15.20 -11.43 0.00
CA PRO A 204 -15.65 -10.16 0.56
C PRO A 204 -14.63 -9.05 0.30
N ARG A 205 -15.10 -7.87 -0.12
CA ARG A 205 -14.23 -6.72 -0.44
C ARG A 205 -13.27 -6.37 0.70
N LEU A 206 -13.74 -6.38 1.94
CA LEU A 206 -12.93 -6.04 3.11
C LEU A 206 -11.85 -7.09 3.41
N MET A 207 -12.13 -8.36 3.11
CA MET A 207 -11.18 -9.46 3.29
C MET A 207 -9.95 -9.31 2.38
N LEU A 208 -10.08 -8.60 1.25
CA LEU A 208 -8.95 -8.30 0.36
C LEU A 208 -8.31 -6.94 0.68
N ILE A 209 -9.11 -5.90 0.90
CA ILE A 209 -8.57 -4.53 1.09
C ILE A 209 -7.81 -4.38 2.40
N LEU A 210 -8.28 -4.96 3.51
CA LEU A 210 -7.64 -4.79 4.81
C LEU A 210 -6.22 -5.39 4.85
N PRO A 211 -6.01 -6.67 4.53
CA PRO A 211 -4.65 -7.24 4.48
C PRO A 211 -3.79 -6.60 3.40
N ALA A 212 -4.34 -6.23 2.23
CA ALA A 212 -3.59 -5.48 1.23
C ALA A 212 -3.10 -4.14 1.77
N SER A 213 -3.93 -3.43 2.53
CA SER A 213 -3.57 -2.15 3.15
C SER A 213 -2.44 -2.32 4.17
N ALA A 214 -2.48 -3.39 4.99
CA ALA A 214 -1.38 -3.71 5.90
C ALA A 214 -0.08 -4.02 5.14
N GLY A 215 -0.16 -4.85 4.09
CA GLY A 215 0.98 -5.14 3.22
C GLY A 215 1.57 -3.90 2.56
N ILE A 216 0.74 -2.98 2.06
CA ILE A 216 1.17 -1.70 1.49
C ILE A 216 1.87 -0.83 2.54
N ALA A 217 1.27 -0.69 3.72
CA ALA A 217 1.81 0.10 4.83
C ALA A 217 3.16 -0.44 5.34
N MET A 218 3.41 -1.73 5.16
CA MET A 218 4.70 -2.36 5.46
C MET A 218 5.70 -2.20 4.29
N LEU A 219 5.32 -2.65 3.09
CA LEU A 219 6.23 -2.78 1.94
C LEU A 219 6.68 -1.44 1.37
N VAL A 220 5.78 -0.45 1.26
CA VAL A 220 6.13 0.83 0.61
C VAL A 220 7.13 1.62 1.46
N PRO A 221 6.91 1.86 2.77
CA PRO A 221 7.89 2.56 3.59
C PRO A 221 9.21 1.79 3.71
N LEU A 222 9.16 0.47 3.93
CA LEU A 222 10.35 -0.38 4.02
C LEU A 222 11.13 -0.35 2.70
N GLY A 223 10.43 -0.44 1.57
CA GLY A 223 11.03 -0.37 0.24
C GLY A 223 11.68 0.98 -0.04
N ILE A 224 11.03 2.11 0.29
CA ILE A 224 11.61 3.46 0.12
C ILE A 224 12.88 3.62 0.96
N ILE A 225 12.77 3.35 2.27
CA ILE A 225 13.88 3.55 3.22
C ILE A 225 15.02 2.60 2.87
N GLY A 226 14.72 1.31 2.74
CA GLY A 226 15.71 0.27 2.43
C GLY A 226 16.41 0.50 1.08
N SER A 227 15.68 0.95 0.05
CA SER A 227 16.28 1.27 -1.25
C SER A 227 17.21 2.48 -1.15
N GLY A 228 16.81 3.52 -0.41
CA GLY A 228 17.65 4.69 -0.16
C GLY A 228 18.94 4.32 0.57
N PHE A 229 18.85 3.50 1.63
CA PHE A 229 20.02 3.00 2.36
C PHE A 229 20.89 2.09 1.49
N ALA A 230 20.31 1.18 0.71
CA ALA A 230 21.05 0.28 -0.17
C ALA A 230 21.77 1.06 -1.28
N ALA A 231 21.13 2.06 -1.88
CA ALA A 231 21.75 2.94 -2.87
C ALA A 231 22.90 3.75 -2.25
N LEU A 232 22.69 4.32 -1.06
CA LEU A 232 23.74 5.07 -0.36
C LEU A 232 24.95 4.18 -0.04
N GLN A 233 24.72 2.95 0.40
CA GLN A 233 25.78 1.97 0.65
C GLN A 233 26.57 1.63 -0.60
N ALA A 234 25.87 1.35 -1.71
CA ALA A 234 26.51 1.04 -2.98
C ALA A 234 27.37 2.21 -3.48
N ILE A 235 26.92 3.46 -3.30
CA ILE A 235 27.69 4.66 -3.65
C ILE A 235 28.90 4.84 -2.74
N ARG A 236 28.77 4.55 -1.44
CA ARG A 236 29.83 4.74 -0.44
C ARG A 236 30.80 3.55 -0.30
N GLY A 237 30.49 2.41 -0.93
CA GLY A 237 31.24 1.17 -0.74
C GLY A 237 31.17 0.61 0.67
N THR A 238 30.14 0.95 1.46
CA THR A 238 29.97 0.50 2.84
C THR A 238 29.00 -0.67 2.92
N VAL A 239 29.25 -1.63 3.82
CA VAL A 239 28.37 -2.78 4.09
C VAL A 239 27.79 -2.65 5.50
N ILE A 240 26.46 -2.69 5.66
CA ILE A 240 25.80 -2.67 6.99
C ILE A 240 26.04 -3.97 7.76
N ASP A 241 26.03 -5.09 7.04
CA ASP A 241 26.18 -6.42 7.59
C ASP A 241 27.19 -7.19 6.75
N GLU A 242 28.41 -7.31 7.27
CA GLU A 242 29.52 -7.99 6.58
C GLU A 242 29.20 -9.46 6.28
N ALA A 243 28.23 -10.05 6.98
CA ALA A 243 27.82 -11.42 6.76
C ALA A 243 26.92 -11.59 5.52
N LEU A 244 26.34 -10.52 5.00
CA LEU A 244 25.50 -10.53 3.81
C LEU A 244 26.27 -10.01 2.59
N ALA A 245 25.89 -10.47 1.40
CA ALA A 245 26.48 -9.93 0.17
C ALA A 245 26.10 -8.44 0.03
N TRP A 246 27.09 -7.59 -0.32
CA TRP A 246 26.91 -6.13 -0.40
C TRP A 246 25.77 -5.67 -1.31
N TRP A 247 25.47 -6.45 -2.36
CA TRP A 247 24.42 -6.15 -3.34
C TRP A 247 23.03 -6.60 -2.88
N LEU A 248 22.93 -7.42 -1.83
CA LEU A 248 21.68 -8.03 -1.40
C LEU A 248 20.61 -6.98 -1.05
N GLY A 249 21.01 -5.88 -0.42
CA GLY A 249 20.09 -4.77 -0.14
C GLY A 249 19.45 -4.19 -1.40
N LEU A 250 20.22 -4.04 -2.49
CA LEU A 250 19.72 -3.57 -3.78
C LEU A 250 18.84 -4.62 -4.48
N ALA A 251 19.07 -5.91 -4.22
CA ALA A 251 18.27 -6.99 -4.77
C ALA A 251 16.97 -7.25 -3.97
N VAL A 252 16.81 -6.69 -2.78
CA VAL A 252 15.62 -6.93 -1.92
C VAL A 252 14.74 -5.70 -1.81
N TYR A 253 15.30 -4.54 -1.44
CA TYR A 253 14.47 -3.38 -1.08
C TYR A 253 13.78 -2.68 -2.26
N PRO A 254 14.43 -2.46 -3.42
CA PRO A 254 13.73 -1.92 -4.59
C PRO A 254 12.63 -2.88 -5.10
N PRO A 255 12.85 -4.21 -5.17
CA PRO A 255 11.79 -5.18 -5.43
C PRO A 255 10.61 -5.11 -4.44
N PHE A 256 10.85 -4.90 -3.15
CA PHE A 256 9.77 -4.67 -2.17
C PHE A 256 8.97 -3.41 -2.47
N LEU A 257 9.64 -2.32 -2.84
CA LEU A 257 8.98 -1.08 -3.24
C LEU A 257 8.09 -1.32 -4.47
N VAL A 258 8.62 -2.01 -5.50
CA VAL A 258 7.86 -2.38 -6.69
C VAL A 258 6.64 -3.23 -6.33
N TRP A 259 6.80 -4.24 -5.48
CA TRP A 259 5.71 -5.08 -5.02
C TRP A 259 4.63 -4.25 -4.28
N GLY A 260 5.04 -3.42 -3.32
CA GLY A 260 4.14 -2.56 -2.56
C GLY A 260 3.37 -1.57 -3.44
N LEU A 261 4.03 -0.95 -4.42
CA LEU A 261 3.39 -0.03 -5.36
C LEU A 261 2.41 -0.73 -6.30
N CYS A 262 2.75 -1.92 -6.80
CA CYS A 262 1.83 -2.73 -7.61
C CYS A 262 0.61 -3.14 -6.79
N LEU A 263 0.81 -3.60 -5.55
CA LEU A 263 -0.26 -3.96 -4.62
C LEU A 263 -1.17 -2.76 -4.34
N LEU A 264 -0.60 -1.57 -4.10
CA LEU A 264 -1.35 -0.33 -3.93
C LEU A 264 -2.21 -0.01 -5.15
N ALA A 265 -1.61 -0.03 -6.34
CA ALA A 265 -2.32 0.30 -7.57
C ALA A 265 -3.46 -0.69 -7.86
N VAL A 266 -3.21 -2.01 -7.74
CA VAL A 266 -4.24 -3.05 -7.91
C VAL A 266 -5.34 -2.90 -6.86
N THR A 267 -5.00 -2.63 -5.61
CA THR A 267 -5.97 -2.41 -4.53
C THR A 267 -6.86 -1.20 -4.82
N VAL A 268 -6.28 -0.09 -5.31
CA VAL A 268 -7.03 1.11 -5.69
C VAL A 268 -7.97 0.82 -6.87
N ILE A 269 -7.49 0.11 -7.90
CA ILE A 269 -8.31 -0.30 -9.06
C ILE A 269 -9.47 -1.18 -8.60
N PHE A 270 -9.19 -2.20 -7.80
CA PHE A 270 -10.18 -3.12 -7.24
C PHE A 270 -11.21 -2.39 -6.37
N ALA A 271 -10.75 -1.54 -5.45
CA ALA A 271 -11.62 -0.79 -4.55
C ALA A 271 -12.55 0.17 -5.31
N ARG A 272 -12.08 0.77 -6.42
CA ARG A 272 -12.91 1.61 -7.28
C ARG A 272 -13.93 0.77 -8.04
N ALA A 273 -13.50 -0.32 -8.66
CA ALA A 273 -14.38 -1.20 -9.45
C ALA A 273 -15.47 -1.89 -8.61
N THR A 274 -15.20 -2.17 -7.34
CA THR A 274 -16.13 -2.85 -6.41
C THR A 274 -16.85 -1.89 -5.45
N SER A 275 -16.71 -0.58 -5.65
CA SER A 275 -17.39 0.38 -4.79
C SER A 275 -18.87 0.54 -5.16
N GLN A 276 -19.72 0.44 -4.15
CA GLN A 276 -21.16 0.67 -4.24
C GLN A 276 -21.47 2.08 -4.73
N PRO A 277 -22.66 2.31 -5.33
CA PRO A 277 -23.11 3.64 -5.70
C PRO A 277 -23.01 4.60 -4.51
N CYS A 278 -22.47 5.79 -4.77
CA CYS A 278 -22.29 6.78 -3.71
C CYS A 278 -23.65 7.34 -3.27
N SER A 279 -24.03 7.16 -2.01
CA SER A 279 -25.30 7.68 -1.47
C SER A 279 -25.44 9.21 -1.58
N SER A 280 -24.34 9.95 -1.69
CA SER A 280 -24.34 11.41 -1.79
C SER A 280 -24.53 11.93 -3.21
N CYS A 281 -24.15 11.18 -4.25
CA CYS A 281 -24.24 11.66 -5.64
C CYS A 281 -24.88 10.66 -6.61
N GLY A 282 -25.31 9.50 -6.14
CA GLY A 282 -25.93 8.43 -6.94
C GLY A 282 -24.98 7.69 -7.89
N GLN A 283 -23.71 8.10 -8.00
CA GLN A 283 -22.78 7.57 -9.02
C GLN A 283 -22.20 6.20 -8.64
N GLY A 284 -22.32 5.20 -9.53
CA GLY A 284 -21.92 3.79 -9.38
C GLY A 284 -21.10 3.21 -10.53
#